data_AF-A0A929HYD7-F1
#
_entry.id   AF-A0A929HYD7-F1
#
_cell.length_a   1.000
_cell.length_b   1.000
_cell.length_c   1.000
_cell.angle_alpha   90.00
_cell.angle_beta   90.00
_cell.angle_gamma   90.00
#
_symmetry.space_group_name_H-M   'P 1'
#
loop_
_entity.id
_entity.type
_entity.pdbx_description
1 polymer ?
#
loop_
_entity_poly.entity_id
_entity_poly.type
_entity_poly.pdbx_seq_one_letter_code
_entity_poly.pdbx_strand_id
1 'polypeptide(L)'
;MAKEKKMVLPKDPRYLKYPIDEPFDPRWTAWNCSRCSCCKWIDSWRVKSWKYARICPQHKRYMFDAFSAQGKCDLALAIIDGKMKWGDDPRI
;
A
#
# COMPACT_ATOMS: atom_id res chain seq x y z
N MET A 1 32.23 4.90 29.07
CA MET A 1 32.12 5.71 27.84
C MET A 1 30.72 5.52 27.27
N ALA A 2 29.87 6.54 27.32
CA ALA A 2 28.53 6.46 26.75
C ALA A 2 28.65 6.49 25.21
N LYS A 3 28.15 5.46 24.52
CA LYS A 3 28.06 5.46 23.06
C LYS A 3 27.20 6.65 22.65
N GLU A 4 27.69 7.50 21.75
CA GLU A 4 26.88 8.53 21.10
C GLU A 4 25.63 7.86 20.53
N LYS A 5 24.46 8.22 21.08
CA LYS A 5 23.18 7.80 20.53
C LYS A 5 22.95 8.59 19.24
N LYS A 6 23.49 8.11 18.12
CA LYS A 6 23.05 8.60 16.81
C LYS A 6 21.54 8.38 16.72
N MET A 7 20.79 9.46 16.52
CA MET A 7 19.36 9.35 16.22
C MET A 7 19.17 8.39 15.05
N VAL A 8 18.35 7.37 15.27
CA VAL A 8 17.99 6.36 14.26
C VAL A 8 16.80 6.87 13.41
N LEU A 9 16.73 8.18 13.18
CA LEU A 9 15.68 8.72 12.32
C LEU A 9 15.94 8.27 10.88
N PRO A 10 14.88 8.04 10.09
CA PRO A 10 15.01 7.79 8.66
C PRO A 10 15.82 8.91 7.99
N LYS A 11 16.80 8.54 7.18
CA LYS A 11 17.65 9.51 6.47
C LYS A 11 16.94 10.21 5.32
N ASP A 12 15.90 9.61 4.78
CA ASP A 12 15.11 10.18 3.69
C ASP A 12 14.18 11.28 4.27
N PRO A 13 14.31 12.55 3.82
CA PRO A 13 13.52 13.67 4.33
C PRO A 13 12.01 13.49 4.18
N ARG A 14 11.56 12.64 3.25
CA ARG A 14 10.12 12.37 3.03
C ARG A 14 9.45 11.74 4.25
N TYR A 15 10.19 11.00 5.08
CA TYR A 15 9.66 10.45 6.34
C TYR A 15 9.52 11.49 7.45
N LEU A 16 10.08 12.69 7.27
CA LEU A 16 10.04 13.78 8.25
C LEU A 16 8.95 14.81 7.93
N LYS A 17 8.22 14.64 6.83
CA LYS A 17 7.17 15.54 6.35
C LYS A 17 5.82 14.83 6.29
N TYR A 18 4.73 15.57 6.42
CA TYR A 18 3.42 14.98 6.21
C TYR A 18 3.16 14.78 4.70
N PRO A 19 2.49 13.68 4.30
CA PRO A 19 2.19 13.42 2.89
C PRO A 19 1.34 14.50 2.20
N ILE A 20 0.73 15.43 2.95
CA ILE A 20 -0.05 16.55 2.41
C ILE A 20 0.81 17.74 1.98
N ASP A 21 2.04 17.83 2.49
CA ASP A 21 2.95 18.94 2.24
C ASP A 21 3.79 18.73 0.96
N GLU A 22 3.75 17.53 0.39
CA GLU A 22 4.53 17.11 -0.78
C GLU A 22 3.59 16.79 -1.96
N PRO A 23 4.04 16.98 -3.20
CA PRO A 23 3.32 16.50 -4.38
C PRO A 23 3.06 14.99 -4.29
N PHE A 24 1.94 14.55 -4.84
CA PHE A 24 1.59 13.12 -4.86
C PHE A 24 2.66 12.30 -5.61
N ASP A 25 3.41 11.47 -4.87
CA ASP A 25 4.36 10.49 -5.41
C ASP A 25 3.69 9.09 -5.41
N PRO A 26 3.25 8.59 -6.59
CA PRO A 26 2.54 7.32 -6.69
C PRO A 26 3.43 6.13 -6.29
N ARG A 27 4.74 6.21 -6.53
CA ARG A 27 5.67 5.14 -6.16
C ARG A 27 5.82 5.07 -4.65
N TRP A 28 5.96 6.22 -4.01
CA TRP A 28 6.02 6.29 -2.54
C TRP A 28 4.75 5.75 -1.89
N THR A 29 3.57 6.17 -2.35
CA THR A 29 2.30 5.68 -1.82
C THR A 29 2.18 4.15 -1.97
N ALA A 30 2.52 3.61 -3.13
CA ALA A 30 2.44 2.17 -3.37
C ALA A 30 3.45 1.37 -2.53
N TRP A 31 4.66 1.88 -2.34
CA TRP A 31 5.71 1.24 -1.54
C TRP A 31 5.40 1.20 -0.05
N ASN A 32 4.74 2.23 0.49
CA ASN A 32 4.46 2.34 1.92
C ASN A 32 3.24 1.51 2.39
N CYS A 33 2.64 0.69 1.52
CA CYS A 33 1.62 -0.25 1.94
C CYS A 33 2.20 -1.25 2.97
N SER A 34 1.72 -1.18 4.21
CA SER A 34 2.18 -2.03 5.33
C SER A 34 1.72 -3.49 5.26
N ARG A 35 0.98 -3.88 4.22
CA ARG A 35 0.42 -5.23 4.02
C ARG A 35 -0.41 -5.74 5.19
N CYS A 36 -1.01 -4.85 5.96
CA CYS A 36 -1.83 -5.17 7.14
C CYS A 36 -3.16 -5.86 6.83
N SER A 37 -3.57 -5.92 5.56
CA SER A 37 -4.86 -6.49 5.11
C SER A 37 -6.13 -5.76 5.63
N CYS A 38 -6.02 -4.66 6.38
CA CYS A 38 -7.15 -3.83 6.81
C CYS A 38 -7.93 -3.22 5.62
N CYS A 39 -7.32 -3.15 4.44
CA CYS A 39 -8.05 -2.76 3.23
C CYS A 39 -8.97 -3.86 2.69
N LYS A 40 -8.76 -5.12 3.06
CA LYS A 40 -9.54 -6.30 2.64
C LYS A 40 -10.55 -6.70 3.70
N TRP A 41 -10.12 -6.67 4.96
CA TRP A 41 -10.85 -7.20 6.11
C TRP A 41 -11.15 -6.12 7.12
N ILE A 42 -12.32 -6.22 7.75
CA ILE A 42 -12.63 -5.48 8.98
C ILE A 42 -11.81 -6.11 10.11
N ASP A 43 -11.33 -5.28 11.04
CA ASP A 43 -10.64 -5.75 12.24
C ASP A 43 -11.42 -6.85 12.95
N SER A 44 -10.75 -7.97 13.23
CA SER A 44 -11.38 -9.22 13.70
C SER A 44 -12.21 -9.03 14.98
N TRP A 45 -11.80 -8.12 15.86
CA TRP A 45 -12.52 -7.82 17.10
C TRP A 45 -13.84 -7.05 16.90
N ARG A 46 -14.08 -6.46 15.71
CA ARG A 46 -15.35 -5.77 15.37
C ARG A 46 -16.28 -6.61 14.50
N VAL A 47 -15.80 -7.73 13.96
CA VAL A 47 -16.58 -8.57 13.02
C VAL A 47 -17.69 -9.31 13.78
N LYS A 48 -18.95 -9.00 13.46
CA LYS A 48 -20.13 -9.67 14.05
C LYS A 48 -20.53 -10.96 13.34
N SER A 49 -20.10 -11.16 12.10
CA SER A 49 -20.42 -12.33 11.27
C SER A 49 -19.52 -12.37 10.04
N TRP A 50 -19.24 -13.58 9.54
CA TRP A 50 -18.43 -13.81 8.33
C TRP A 50 -18.92 -13.00 7.12
N LYS A 51 -20.24 -12.77 6.99
CA LYS A 51 -20.83 -12.03 5.87
C LYS A 51 -20.39 -10.55 5.80
N TYR A 52 -19.95 -10.02 6.95
CA TYR A 52 -19.44 -8.66 7.12
C TYR A 52 -17.92 -8.59 7.25
N ALA A 53 -17.19 -9.71 7.17
CA ALA A 53 -15.75 -9.72 7.43
C ALA A 53 -14.95 -8.93 6.39
N ARG A 54 -15.44 -8.79 5.16
CA ARG A 54 -14.74 -8.09 4.06
C ARG A 54 -15.25 -6.67 3.86
N ILE A 55 -14.32 -5.72 3.89
CA ILE A 55 -14.61 -4.30 3.66
C ILE A 55 -14.46 -3.90 2.19
N CYS A 56 -13.54 -4.50 1.43
CA CYS A 56 -13.31 -4.14 0.02
C CYS A 56 -14.39 -4.74 -0.89
N PRO A 57 -15.19 -3.92 -1.60
CA PRO A 57 -16.23 -4.42 -2.50
C PRO A 57 -15.67 -5.19 -3.69
N GLN A 58 -14.55 -4.71 -4.26
CA GLN A 58 -13.93 -5.33 -5.44
C GLN A 58 -13.30 -6.68 -5.09
N HIS A 59 -12.60 -6.77 -3.95
CA HIS A 59 -12.07 -8.04 -3.43
C HIS A 59 -13.20 -9.02 -3.11
N LYS A 60 -14.32 -8.54 -2.53
CA LYS A 60 -15.49 -9.39 -2.25
C LYS A 60 -16.14 -9.92 -3.54
N ARG A 61 -16.19 -9.12 -4.60
CA ARG A 61 -16.79 -9.49 -5.90
C ARG A 61 -15.91 -10.45 -6.70
N TYR A 62 -14.62 -10.14 -6.82
CA TYR A 62 -13.71 -10.86 -7.72
C TYR A 62 -12.85 -11.91 -7.01
N MET A 63 -12.79 -11.90 -5.68
CA MET A 63 -12.07 -12.88 -4.85
C MET A 63 -10.55 -12.93 -5.03
N PHE A 64 -9.95 -12.13 -5.93
CA PHE A 64 -8.50 -12.04 -6.09
C PHE A 64 -7.91 -10.83 -5.36
N ASP A 65 -6.74 -11.04 -4.75
CA ASP A 65 -6.01 -10.00 -4.03
C ASP A 65 -5.57 -8.83 -4.92
N ALA A 66 -5.38 -9.07 -6.22
CA ALA A 66 -5.09 -8.03 -7.22
C ALA A 66 -6.16 -6.91 -7.23
N PHE A 67 -7.42 -7.21 -6.87
CA PHE A 67 -8.49 -6.22 -6.83
C PHE A 67 -8.59 -5.45 -5.50
N SER A 68 -7.81 -5.83 -4.49
CA SER A 68 -7.72 -5.10 -3.22
C SER A 68 -6.81 -3.87 -3.33
N ALA A 69 -6.87 -2.95 -2.37
CA ALA A 69 -5.94 -1.82 -2.36
C ALA A 69 -4.47 -2.29 -2.29
N GLN A 70 -4.19 -3.30 -1.46
CA GLN A 70 -2.86 -3.92 -1.39
C GLN A 70 -2.39 -4.43 -2.75
N GLY A 71 -3.22 -5.22 -3.45
CA GLY A 71 -2.85 -5.76 -4.76
C GLY A 71 -2.69 -4.70 -5.83
N LYS A 72 -3.44 -3.60 -5.74
CA LYS A 72 -3.24 -2.44 -6.62
C LYS A 72 -1.94 -1.71 -6.34
N CYS A 73 -1.49 -1.62 -5.09
CA CYS A 73 -0.15 -1.11 -4.77
C CYS A 73 0.93 -2.00 -5.39
N ASP A 74 0.79 -3.33 -5.32
CA ASP A 74 1.70 -4.28 -5.97
C ASP A 74 1.72 -4.09 -7.49
N LEU A 75 0.54 -3.98 -8.10
CA LEU A 75 0.40 -3.75 -9.53
C LEU A 75 1.00 -2.41 -9.96
N ALA A 76 0.77 -1.35 -9.20
CA ALA A 76 1.34 -0.03 -9.45
C ALA A 76 2.88 -0.07 -9.41
N LEU A 77 3.47 -0.75 -8.42
CA LEU A 77 4.92 -0.94 -8.36
C LEU A 77 5.45 -1.74 -9.55
N ALA A 78 4.76 -2.81 -9.95
CA ALA A 78 5.15 -3.61 -11.11
C ALA A 78 5.14 -2.79 -12.41
N ILE A 79 4.15 -1.92 -12.59
CA ILE A 79 4.05 -1.01 -13.75
C ILE A 79 5.15 0.05 -13.69
N ILE A 80 5.35 0.70 -12.53
CA ILE A 80 6.37 1.74 -12.34
C ILE A 80 7.78 1.18 -12.54
N ASP A 81 8.04 -0.04 -12.07
CA ASP A 81 9.33 -0.73 -12.24
C ASP A 81 9.52 -1.31 -13.66
N GLY A 82 8.54 -1.17 -14.56
CA GLY A 82 8.58 -1.72 -15.92
C GLY A 82 8.53 -3.25 -15.98
N LYS A 83 8.13 -3.92 -14.89
CA LYS A 83 7.98 -5.39 -14.82
C LYS A 83 6.69 -5.87 -15.46
N MET A 84 5.71 -4.99 -15.62
CA MET A 84 4.42 -5.29 -16.21
C MET A 84 3.92 -4.10 -17.03
N LYS A 85 3.31 -4.38 -18.18
CA LYS A 85 2.61 -3.38 -18.99
C LYS A 85 1.16 -3.28 -18.57
N TRP A 86 0.61 -2.08 -18.67
CA TRP A 86 -0.82 -1.87 -18.48
C TRP A 86 -1.55 -2.16 -19.79
N GLY A 87 -2.14 -3.36 -19.90
CA GLY A 87 -2.82 -3.80 -21.12
C GLY A 87 -1.89 -3.81 -22.33
N ASP A 88 -2.43 -3.40 -23.49
CA ASP A 88 -1.68 -3.29 -24.75
C ASP A 88 -1.10 -1.87 -24.97
N ASP A 89 -0.97 -1.06 -23.91
CA ASP A 89 -0.52 0.34 -24.05
C ASP A 89 0.88 0.40 -24.70
N PRO A 90 1.03 1.00 -25.89
CA PRO A 90 2.32 1.07 -26.58
C PRO A 90 3.28 2.10 -25.96
N ARG A 91 2.83 2.93 -25.02
CA ARG A 91 3.63 3.99 -24.38
C ARG A 91 4.25 3.56 -23.05
N ILE A 92 3.85 2.43 -22.49
CA ILE A 92 4.39 1.81 -21.27
C ILE A 92 4.88 0.38 -21.60
#